data_AF-A0A871RBG2-F1
#
_entry.id   AF-A0A871RBG2-F1
#
_cell.length_a   1.000
_cell.length_b   1.000
_cell.length_c   1.000
_cell.angle_alpha   90.00
_cell.angle_beta   90.00
_cell.angle_gamma   90.00
#
_symmetry.space_group_name_H-M   'P 1'
#
loop_
_entity.id
_entity.type
_entity.pdbx_description
1 polymer ?
#
loop_
_entity_poly.entity_id
_entity_poly.type
_entity_poly.pdbx_seq_one_letter_code
_entity_poly.pdbx_strand_id
1 'polypeptide(L)'
;MVSVRKRKMARSSVGKVSRRKKDTHKKIRKFGNQIIAENWDNKLTLSQNYERLGLKVRLGKKTGGVEKNLKVIKPIKVDDEDEGDLVDDDENKKEADQEKIDPYDPANILEGTAKLIKNDDGKVVKVIYGTKKLDAEEQDSNVIEISRKVTKDSSVVKALEKLASSEVKHEKLISEREIEWLRKLETKYGDDFEAMKWDRKLNPFQESTGKLRKRFKDLHEFEERHNDTEERA
;
A
#
# COMPACT_ATOMS: atom_id res chain seq x y z
N MET A 1 -37.99 -22.00 24.07
CA MET A 1 -37.38 -23.33 24.23
C MET A 1 -38.39 -24.42 23.83
N VAL A 2 -38.67 -24.59 22.54
CA VAL A 2 -39.85 -25.37 22.12
C VAL A 2 -39.51 -26.81 21.68
N SER A 3 -38.26 -27.09 21.30
CA SER A 3 -37.91 -28.42 20.82
C SER A 3 -37.96 -29.49 21.93
N VAL A 4 -38.49 -30.67 21.60
CA VAL A 4 -38.57 -31.84 22.49
C VAL A 4 -37.20 -32.17 23.09
N ARG A 5 -36.14 -32.11 22.28
CA ARG A 5 -34.75 -32.31 22.73
C ARG A 5 -34.32 -31.29 23.80
N LYS A 6 -34.58 -30.00 23.61
CA LYS A 6 -34.24 -28.96 24.60
C LYS A 6 -35.02 -29.15 25.90
N ARG A 7 -36.29 -29.58 25.85
CA ARG A 7 -37.09 -29.91 27.05
C ARG A 7 -36.53 -31.13 27.79
N LYS A 8 -36.17 -32.21 27.09
CA LYS A 8 -35.53 -33.39 27.70
C LYS A 8 -34.19 -33.04 28.37
N MET A 9 -33.35 -32.24 27.71
CA MET A 9 -32.07 -31.77 28.27
C MET A 9 -32.24 -30.85 29.49
N ALA A 10 -33.35 -30.11 29.60
CA ALA A 10 -33.61 -29.27 30.77
C ALA A 10 -34.13 -30.08 31.97
N ARG A 11 -34.78 -31.23 31.73
CA ARG A 11 -35.33 -32.13 32.76
C ARG A 11 -34.37 -33.25 33.16
N SER A 12 -33.29 -33.47 32.41
CA SER A 12 -32.28 -34.48 32.73
C SER A 12 -31.41 -34.05 33.90
N SER A 13 -30.96 -35.01 34.72
CA SER A 13 -29.95 -34.80 35.78
C SER A 13 -28.57 -34.41 35.24
N VAL A 14 -28.35 -34.52 33.92
CA VAL A 14 -27.11 -34.11 33.25
C VAL A 14 -27.09 -32.59 33.08
N GLY A 15 -26.10 -31.94 33.69
CA GLY A 15 -25.89 -30.50 33.57
C GLY A 15 -25.60 -30.06 32.14
N LYS A 16 -26.03 -28.85 31.79
CA LYS A 16 -25.75 -28.26 30.48
C LYS A 16 -24.26 -27.95 30.34
N VAL A 17 -23.59 -28.56 29.36
CA VAL A 17 -22.23 -28.18 28.96
C VAL A 17 -22.27 -26.80 28.30
N SER A 18 -22.07 -25.76 29.09
CA SER A 18 -22.02 -24.37 28.64
C SER A 18 -20.57 -23.89 28.56
N ARG A 19 -20.20 -23.23 27.46
CA ARG A 19 -18.90 -22.58 27.29
C ARG A 19 -19.10 -21.10 27.02
N ARG A 20 -18.53 -20.22 27.85
CA ARG A 20 -18.57 -18.77 27.64
C ARG A 20 -17.45 -18.35 26.68
N LYS A 21 -17.75 -18.27 25.38
CA LYS A 21 -16.77 -17.87 24.35
C LYS A 21 -16.91 -16.41 23.88
N LYS A 22 -17.99 -15.72 24.23
CA LYS A 22 -18.29 -14.36 23.74
C LYS A 22 -17.13 -13.39 23.97
N ASP A 23 -16.55 -13.39 25.18
CA ASP A 23 -15.46 -12.47 25.53
C ASP A 23 -14.14 -12.84 24.84
N THR A 24 -13.95 -14.14 24.56
CA THR A 24 -12.78 -14.61 23.81
C THR A 24 -12.83 -14.25 22.33
N HIS A 25 -14.03 -14.11 21.75
CA HIS A 25 -14.20 -13.69 20.36
C HIS A 25 -13.88 -12.21 20.13
N LYS A 26 -13.99 -11.37 21.16
CA LYS A 26 -13.67 -9.93 21.04
C LYS A 26 -12.16 -9.64 20.99
N LYS A 27 -11.36 -10.44 21.70
CA LYS A 27 -9.91 -10.23 21.83
C LYS A 27 -9.16 -10.91 20.69
N ILE A 28 -8.37 -10.15 19.94
CA ILE A 28 -7.46 -10.69 18.93
C ILE A 28 -6.24 -11.26 19.67
N ARG A 29 -5.96 -12.56 19.46
CA ARG A 29 -4.84 -13.26 20.13
C ARG A 29 -3.78 -13.78 19.18
N LYS A 30 -4.07 -13.80 17.88
CA LYS A 30 -3.20 -14.40 16.87
C LYS A 30 -2.80 -13.32 15.88
N PHE A 31 -1.53 -12.96 15.92
CA PHE A 31 -0.90 -12.09 14.94
C PHE A 31 0.06 -12.94 14.14
N GLY A 32 0.07 -12.78 12.81
CA GLY A 32 1.01 -13.51 11.94
C GLY A 32 2.44 -12.97 12.01
N ASN A 33 2.62 -11.74 12.50
CA ASN A 33 3.91 -11.07 12.63
C ASN A 33 4.10 -10.57 14.07
N GLN A 34 5.27 -10.86 14.64
CA GLN A 34 5.66 -10.47 16.00
C GLN A 34 5.76 -8.95 16.16
N ILE A 35 6.29 -8.24 15.16
CA ILE A 35 6.45 -6.77 15.19
C ILE A 35 5.08 -6.08 15.36
N ILE A 36 4.05 -6.59 14.70
CA ILE A 36 2.69 -6.07 14.81
C ILE A 36 2.08 -6.45 16.17
N ALA A 37 2.34 -7.67 16.65
CA ALA A 37 1.82 -8.15 17.94
C ALA A 37 2.30 -7.29 19.12
N GLU A 38 3.58 -6.93 19.13
CA GLU A 38 4.19 -6.09 20.16
C GLU A 38 3.63 -4.67 20.19
N ASN A 39 3.31 -4.12 19.01
CA ASN A 39 2.80 -2.76 18.87
C ASN A 39 1.25 -2.67 18.83
N TRP A 40 0.55 -3.76 19.19
CA TRP A 40 -0.91 -3.81 19.14
C TRP A 40 -1.58 -3.35 20.45
N ASP A 41 -2.37 -2.28 20.40
CA ASP A 41 -3.18 -1.84 21.53
C ASP A 41 -4.59 -2.48 21.49
N ASN A 42 -4.93 -3.29 22.50
CA ASN A 42 -6.24 -3.93 22.61
C ASN A 42 -7.40 -2.97 22.94
N LYS A 43 -7.10 -1.73 23.32
CA LYS A 43 -8.12 -0.70 23.63
C LYS A 43 -8.60 0.02 22.37
N LEU A 44 -7.74 0.12 21.36
CA LEU A 44 -8.03 0.80 20.11
C LEU A 44 -8.77 -0.12 19.13
N THR A 45 -9.48 0.49 18.18
CA THR A 45 -10.10 -0.24 17.08
C THR A 45 -9.05 -0.71 16.08
N LEU A 46 -9.40 -1.70 15.25
CA LEU A 46 -8.51 -2.19 14.20
C LEU A 46 -8.10 -1.07 13.22
N SER A 47 -9.00 -0.15 12.87
CA SER A 47 -8.68 1.03 12.06
C SER A 47 -7.69 1.97 12.73
N GLN A 48 -7.93 2.31 14.00
CA GLN A 48 -7.06 3.22 14.74
C GLN A 48 -5.66 2.63 14.95
N ASN A 49 -5.56 1.31 15.24
CA ASN A 49 -4.27 0.65 15.38
C ASN A 49 -3.47 0.66 14.10
N TYR A 50 -4.05 0.24 12.98
CA TYR A 50 -3.34 0.24 11.71
C TYR A 50 -2.96 1.67 11.30
N GLU A 51 -3.83 2.65 11.51
CA GLU A 51 -3.52 4.07 11.28
C GLU A 51 -2.35 4.55 12.16
N ARG A 52 -2.32 4.18 13.45
CA ARG A 52 -1.19 4.44 14.36
C ARG A 52 0.11 3.77 13.90
N LEU A 53 0.02 2.54 13.41
CA LEU A 53 1.19 1.81 12.90
C LEU A 53 1.70 2.38 11.57
N GLY A 54 0.90 3.21 10.86
CA GLY A 54 1.21 3.71 9.53
C GLY A 54 0.78 2.75 8.40
N LEU A 55 -0.06 1.76 8.72
CA LEU A 55 -0.58 0.76 7.79
C LEU A 55 -2.02 1.08 7.37
N LYS A 56 -2.40 0.65 6.17
CA LYS A 56 -3.77 0.81 5.66
C LYS A 56 -4.61 -0.45 5.96
N VAL A 57 -5.79 -0.28 6.53
CA VAL A 57 -6.72 -1.42 6.77
C VAL A 57 -7.41 -1.92 5.50
N ARG A 58 -7.86 -0.99 4.65
CA ARG A 58 -8.61 -1.31 3.42
C ARG A 58 -8.04 -0.51 2.27
N LEU A 59 -7.85 -1.16 1.12
CA LEU A 59 -7.29 -0.51 -0.06
C LEU A 59 -8.27 0.46 -0.75
N GLY A 60 -9.55 0.08 -0.85
CA GLY A 60 -10.60 0.87 -1.50
C GLY A 60 -11.22 2.00 -0.64
N LYS A 61 -12.22 2.68 -1.22
CA LYS A 61 -13.01 3.72 -0.53
C LYS A 61 -13.76 3.10 0.64
N LYS A 62 -13.64 3.69 1.84
CA LYS A 62 -14.45 3.29 3.01
C LYS A 62 -15.87 3.88 2.84
N THR A 63 -16.89 3.07 3.05
CA THR A 63 -18.28 3.53 3.10
C THR A 63 -18.59 4.12 4.48
N GLY A 64 -19.31 5.24 4.52
CA GLY A 64 -19.68 5.93 5.77
C GLY A 64 -18.65 6.94 6.27
N GLY A 65 -18.93 7.57 7.41
CA GLY A 65 -18.04 8.54 8.04
C GLY A 65 -16.83 7.88 8.72
N VAL A 66 -15.70 8.58 8.71
CA VAL A 66 -14.51 8.22 9.51
C VAL A 66 -14.41 9.18 10.69
N GLU A 67 -13.97 8.67 11.84
CA GLU A 67 -13.70 9.49 13.02
C GLU A 67 -12.69 10.59 12.67
N LYS A 68 -13.08 11.86 12.87
CA LYS A 68 -12.20 13.00 12.66
C LYS A 68 -11.39 13.20 13.93
N ASN A 69 -10.06 13.27 13.80
CA ASN A 69 -9.21 13.73 14.89
C ASN A 69 -9.53 15.20 15.14
N LEU A 70 -10.17 15.48 16.28
CA LEU A 70 -10.42 16.85 16.71
C LEU A 70 -9.07 17.47 17.08
N LYS A 71 -8.46 18.18 16.13
CA LYS A 71 -7.41 19.15 16.47
C LYS A 71 -8.12 20.27 17.22
N VAL A 72 -7.57 20.70 18.35
CA VAL A 72 -8.09 21.87 19.06
C VAL A 72 -7.97 23.05 18.10
N ILE A 73 -9.07 23.39 17.46
CA ILE A 73 -9.19 24.61 16.67
C ILE A 73 -9.07 25.73 17.70
N LYS A 74 -8.11 26.64 17.52
CA LYS A 74 -8.03 27.88 18.32
C LYS A 74 -9.43 28.51 18.32
N PRO A 75 -9.93 29.05 19.44
CA PRO A 75 -11.30 29.55 19.51
C PRO A 75 -11.54 30.50 18.34
N ILE A 76 -12.61 30.21 17.59
CA ILE A 76 -13.12 31.09 16.54
C ILE A 76 -13.37 32.43 17.22
N LYS A 77 -12.59 33.46 16.89
CA LYS A 77 -12.97 34.82 17.23
C LYS A 77 -14.21 35.12 16.41
N VAL A 78 -15.35 35.29 17.09
CA VAL A 78 -16.54 35.85 16.47
C VAL A 78 -16.28 37.35 16.51
N ASP A 79 -15.74 37.88 15.43
CA ASP A 79 -15.53 39.31 15.29
C ASP A 79 -16.89 39.91 14.90
N ASP A 80 -17.52 40.63 15.83
CA ASP A 80 -18.61 41.55 15.53
C ASP A 80 -18.05 42.66 14.60
N GLU A 81 -18.55 42.70 13.37
CA GLU A 81 -18.50 43.83 12.42
C GLU A 81 -17.12 44.48 12.13
N ASP A 82 -16.34 43.91 11.19
CA ASP A 82 -15.74 44.66 10.05
C ASP A 82 -15.04 43.67 9.09
N GLU A 83 -15.41 43.67 7.82
CA GLU A 83 -14.75 42.87 6.77
C GLU A 83 -13.37 43.48 6.46
N GLY A 84 -12.34 42.96 7.12
CA GLY A 84 -10.95 43.36 6.95
C GLY A 84 -10.00 42.18 7.08
N ASP A 85 -9.63 41.61 5.92
CA ASP A 85 -8.36 40.96 5.59
C ASP A 85 -7.75 39.98 6.64
N LEU A 86 -8.08 38.69 6.50
CA LEU A 86 -7.33 37.62 7.17
C LEU A 86 -6.04 37.34 6.39
N VAL A 87 -4.99 38.06 6.75
CA VAL A 87 -3.61 37.72 6.42
C VAL A 87 -3.22 36.47 7.23
N ASP A 88 -3.22 35.30 6.59
CA ASP A 88 -2.56 34.10 7.10
C ASP A 88 -1.03 34.33 7.01
N ASP A 89 -0.42 34.65 8.15
CA ASP A 89 1.03 34.57 8.35
C ASP A 89 1.45 33.09 8.41
N ASP A 90 1.77 32.54 7.24
CA ASP A 90 2.66 31.38 7.12
C ASP A 90 3.97 31.87 6.48
N GLU A 91 5.02 31.94 7.32
CA GLU A 91 6.37 32.38 6.99
C GLU A 91 7.06 31.43 6.00
N ASN A 92 6.67 31.48 4.72
CA ASN A 92 7.56 31.24 3.57
C ASN A 92 6.86 31.49 2.22
N LYS A 93 6.40 32.72 1.98
CA LYS A 93 6.13 33.17 0.61
C LYS A 93 7.40 33.76 0.04
N LYS A 94 8.03 33.04 -0.89
CA LYS A 94 8.87 33.70 -1.90
C LYS A 94 7.99 34.70 -2.62
N GLU A 95 8.32 35.96 -2.45
CA GLU A 95 7.79 37.12 -3.16
C GLU A 95 7.73 36.80 -4.66
N ALA A 96 6.51 36.70 -5.18
CA ALA A 96 6.25 36.74 -6.61
C ALA A 96 5.37 37.97 -6.82
N ASP A 97 6.00 38.99 -7.40
CA ASP A 97 5.47 40.25 -7.92
C ASP A 97 3.93 40.33 -7.96
N GLN A 98 3.34 41.04 -6.99
CA GLN A 98 2.00 41.58 -7.14
C GLN A 98 2.07 42.74 -8.14
N GLU A 99 2.10 42.44 -9.43
CA GLU A 99 1.69 43.41 -10.43
C GLU A 99 0.25 43.83 -10.11
N LYS A 100 -0.03 45.13 -10.16
CA LYS A 100 -1.36 45.70 -9.93
C LYS A 100 -2.30 45.19 -11.03
N ILE A 101 -3.00 44.10 -10.77
CA ILE A 101 -3.94 43.53 -11.73
C ILE A 101 -5.16 44.44 -11.77
N ASP A 102 -5.40 45.10 -12.91
CA ASP A 102 -6.52 46.01 -13.09
C ASP A 102 -7.86 45.24 -13.01
N PRO A 103 -8.74 45.51 -12.03
CA PRO A 103 -9.95 44.73 -11.80
C PRO A 103 -10.98 44.75 -12.93
N TYR A 104 -10.77 45.60 -13.94
CA TYR A 104 -11.65 45.85 -15.09
C TYR A 104 -11.10 45.32 -16.42
N ASP A 105 -9.96 44.63 -16.43
CA ASP A 105 -9.42 44.02 -17.65
C ASP A 105 -10.26 42.77 -18.06
N PRO A 106 -10.82 42.71 -19.29
CA PRO A 106 -11.62 41.57 -19.76
C PRO A 106 -10.89 40.21 -19.69
N ALA A 107 -9.55 40.19 -19.77
CA ALA A 107 -8.77 38.95 -19.70
C ALA A 107 -8.80 38.29 -18.31
N ASN A 108 -9.17 39.03 -17.27
CA ASN A 108 -9.20 38.52 -15.90
C ASN A 108 -10.62 38.13 -15.42
N ILE A 109 -11.65 38.44 -16.22
CA ILE A 109 -13.04 38.13 -15.94
C ILE A 109 -13.41 36.85 -16.70
N LEU A 110 -14.15 35.95 -16.04
CA LEU A 110 -14.57 34.66 -16.61
C LEU A 110 -15.55 34.85 -17.79
N GLU A 111 -15.36 34.07 -18.85
CA GLU A 111 -16.25 34.07 -20.01
C GLU A 111 -17.69 33.71 -19.59
N GLY A 112 -18.65 34.59 -19.92
CA GLY A 112 -20.05 34.48 -19.48
C GLY A 112 -20.42 35.35 -18.27
N THR A 113 -19.44 35.95 -17.59
CA THR A 113 -19.68 36.97 -16.55
C THR A 113 -19.31 38.37 -17.05
N ALA A 114 -19.99 39.40 -16.54
CA ALA A 114 -19.72 40.79 -16.90
C ALA A 114 -19.64 41.67 -15.65
N LYS A 115 -18.70 42.61 -15.65
CA LYS A 115 -18.61 43.67 -14.63
C LYS A 115 -19.20 44.97 -15.17
N LEU A 116 -19.98 45.65 -14.32
CA LEU A 116 -20.64 46.91 -14.63
C LEU A 116 -19.87 48.04 -13.94
N ILE A 117 -19.45 49.04 -14.72
CA ILE A 117 -18.95 50.31 -14.18
C ILE A 117 -20.14 51.27 -14.09
N LYS A 118 -20.45 51.70 -12.87
CA LYS A 118 -21.50 52.68 -12.57
C LYS A 118 -20.85 54.00 -12.18
N ASN A 119 -21.50 55.11 -12.52
CA ASN A 119 -21.17 56.41 -11.95
C ASN A 119 -21.73 56.55 -10.53
N ASP A 120 -21.32 57.61 -9.82
CA ASP A 120 -21.75 57.90 -8.44
C ASP A 120 -23.28 58.05 -8.26
N ASP A 121 -24.00 58.38 -9.35
CA ASP A 121 -25.48 58.42 -9.39
C ASP A 121 -26.14 57.05 -9.67
N GLY A 122 -25.37 55.96 -9.67
CA GLY A 122 -25.86 54.59 -9.85
C GLY A 122 -26.24 54.19 -11.28
N LYS A 123 -26.07 55.09 -12.27
CA LYS A 123 -26.29 54.79 -13.69
C LYS A 123 -25.10 54.03 -14.28
N VAL A 124 -25.38 52.98 -15.05
CA VAL A 124 -24.37 52.14 -15.72
C VAL A 124 -23.78 52.88 -16.92
N VAL A 125 -22.47 53.04 -16.95
CA VAL A 125 -21.74 53.70 -18.05
C VAL A 125 -21.14 52.67 -19.00
N LYS A 126 -20.55 51.60 -18.48
CA LYS A 126 -19.84 50.61 -19.31
C LYS A 126 -20.02 49.20 -18.78
N VAL A 127 -20.30 48.28 -19.68
CA VAL A 127 -20.40 46.83 -19.41
C VAL A 127 -19.19 46.16 -20.04
N ILE A 128 -18.37 45.47 -19.24
CA ILE A 128 -17.18 44.75 -19.71
C ILE A 128 -17.44 43.25 -19.55
N TYR A 129 -17.36 42.52 -20.66
CA TYR A 129 -17.51 41.06 -20.70
C TYR A 129 -16.16 40.38 -20.57
N GLY A 130 -16.11 39.31 -19.76
CA GLY A 130 -14.90 38.51 -19.60
C GLY A 130 -14.61 37.60 -20.79
N THR A 131 -13.33 37.37 -21.06
CA THR A 131 -12.85 36.48 -22.12
C THR A 131 -12.03 35.29 -21.59
N LYS A 132 -11.91 35.14 -20.26
CA LYS A 132 -11.14 34.07 -19.64
C LYS A 132 -11.90 32.74 -19.70
N LYS A 133 -11.40 31.80 -20.51
CA LYS A 133 -11.91 30.44 -20.59
C LYS A 133 -11.51 29.65 -19.35
N LEU A 134 -12.48 28.99 -18.71
CA LEU A 134 -12.21 27.96 -17.72
C LEU A 134 -12.01 26.65 -18.47
N ASP A 135 -10.80 26.11 -18.42
CA ASP A 135 -10.56 24.77 -18.92
C ASP A 135 -11.27 23.78 -18.00
N ALA A 136 -12.05 22.86 -18.59
CA ALA A 136 -12.95 21.94 -17.88
C ALA A 136 -12.24 20.97 -16.90
N GLU A 137 -10.91 21.02 -16.81
CA GLU A 137 -10.09 20.21 -15.90
C GLU A 137 -9.97 20.80 -14.49
N GLU A 138 -10.32 22.08 -14.26
CA GLU A 138 -10.22 22.72 -12.93
C GLU A 138 -11.43 22.48 -12.01
N GLN A 139 -12.48 21.79 -12.46
CA GLN A 139 -13.64 21.48 -11.60
C GLN A 139 -13.42 20.28 -10.65
N ASP A 140 -12.45 19.42 -10.93
CA ASP A 140 -12.16 18.24 -10.10
C ASP A 140 -11.07 18.49 -9.04
N SER A 141 -10.38 19.64 -9.10
CA SER A 141 -9.24 19.95 -8.21
C SER A 141 -9.63 20.54 -6.85
N ASN A 142 -10.90 20.90 -6.64
CA ASN A 142 -11.38 21.43 -5.36
C ASN A 142 -11.79 20.35 -4.35
N VAL A 143 -11.58 19.07 -4.68
CA VAL A 143 -11.35 18.06 -3.63
C VAL A 143 -9.97 18.38 -3.09
N ILE A 144 -9.91 19.10 -1.97
CA ILE A 144 -8.72 19.19 -1.13
C ILE A 144 -8.35 17.74 -0.79
N GLU A 145 -7.50 17.15 -1.62
CA GLU A 145 -6.78 15.93 -1.35
C GLU A 145 -5.79 16.34 -0.26
N ILE A 146 -6.32 16.40 0.97
CA ILE A 146 -5.54 16.19 2.17
C ILE A 146 -5.03 14.77 2.00
N SER A 147 -3.97 14.64 1.21
CA SER A 147 -3.04 13.55 1.24
C SER A 147 -2.63 13.49 2.70
N ARG A 148 -3.37 12.68 3.46
CA ARG A 148 -2.95 12.24 4.77
C ARG A 148 -1.55 11.72 4.48
N LYS A 149 -0.53 12.46 4.89
CA LYS A 149 0.84 11.97 4.99
C LYS A 149 0.72 10.73 5.87
N VAL A 150 0.42 9.59 5.25
CA VAL A 150 0.52 8.28 5.86
C VAL A 150 1.96 8.28 6.29
N THR A 151 2.18 8.27 7.61
CA THR A 151 3.49 8.43 8.21
C THR A 151 4.33 7.21 7.84
N LYS A 152 4.89 7.22 6.63
CA LYS A 152 5.87 6.24 6.13
C LYS A 152 7.06 6.14 7.09
N ASP A 153 7.28 7.18 7.88
CA ASP A 153 8.34 7.26 8.89
C ASP A 153 8.08 6.47 10.17
N SER A 154 6.95 5.77 10.30
CA SER A 154 6.69 4.92 11.45
C SER A 154 7.80 3.88 11.63
N SER A 155 8.37 3.81 12.83
CA SER A 155 9.41 2.84 13.19
C SER A 155 9.01 1.40 12.87
N VAL A 156 7.72 1.07 13.04
CA VAL A 156 7.16 -0.24 12.73
C VAL A 156 7.19 -0.52 11.22
N VAL A 157 6.84 0.47 10.39
CA VAL A 157 6.87 0.33 8.92
C VAL A 157 8.30 0.07 8.46
N LYS A 158 9.28 0.83 8.97
CA LYS A 158 10.71 0.63 8.66
C LYS A 158 11.19 -0.78 9.04
N ALA A 159 10.77 -1.29 10.20
CA ALA A 159 11.11 -2.64 10.64
C ALA A 159 10.47 -3.72 9.73
N LEU A 160 9.23 -3.51 9.30
CA LEU A 160 8.53 -4.40 8.36
C LEU A 160 9.16 -4.36 6.96
N GLU A 161 9.55 -3.19 6.47
CA GLU A 161 10.27 -3.02 5.21
C GLU A 161 11.63 -3.73 5.26
N LYS A 162 12.38 -3.55 6.35
CA LYS A 162 13.66 -4.26 6.55
C LYS A 162 13.48 -5.78 6.53
N LEU A 163 12.44 -6.30 7.18
CA LEU A 163 12.12 -7.73 7.18
C LEU A 163 11.72 -8.20 5.78
N ALA A 164 10.92 -7.42 5.05
CA ALA A 164 10.54 -7.75 3.68
C ALA A 164 11.75 -7.73 2.72
N SER A 165 12.69 -6.81 2.93
CA SER A 165 13.94 -6.75 2.15
C SER A 165 14.93 -7.85 2.51
N SER A 166 14.85 -8.44 3.70
CA SER A 166 15.68 -9.60 4.06
C SER A 166 15.12 -10.88 3.41
N GLU A 167 15.42 -11.06 2.13
CA GLU A 167 15.16 -12.32 1.42
C GLU A 167 16.36 -13.27 1.62
N VAL A 168 16.12 -14.42 2.26
CA VAL A 168 17.10 -15.51 2.28
C VAL A 168 16.94 -16.29 0.98
N LYS A 169 17.80 -16.01 0.00
CA LYS A 169 17.85 -16.80 -1.23
C LYS A 169 18.54 -18.11 -0.93
N HIS A 170 17.81 -19.21 -1.10
CA HIS A 170 18.40 -20.54 -1.06
C HIS A 170 18.97 -20.88 -2.43
N GLU A 171 20.24 -21.28 -2.45
CA GLU A 171 20.86 -21.79 -3.65
C GLU A 171 20.23 -23.12 -4.06
N LYS A 172 20.21 -23.39 -5.37
CA LYS A 172 19.78 -24.69 -5.87
C LYS A 172 20.87 -25.71 -5.54
N LEU A 173 20.49 -26.73 -4.78
CA LEU A 173 21.34 -27.88 -4.47
C LEU A 173 21.09 -28.98 -5.50
N ILE A 174 22.17 -29.50 -6.09
CA ILE A 174 22.14 -30.69 -6.92
C ILE A 174 22.44 -31.88 -6.00
N SER A 175 21.67 -32.96 -6.15
CA SER A 175 21.94 -34.17 -5.36
C SER A 175 23.22 -34.86 -5.84
N GLU A 176 23.99 -35.47 -4.92
CA GLU A 176 25.23 -36.20 -5.25
C GLU A 176 25.02 -37.25 -6.34
N ARG A 177 23.92 -38.01 -6.26
CA ARG A 177 23.58 -39.04 -7.25
C ARG A 177 23.26 -38.46 -8.62
N GLU A 178 22.74 -37.24 -8.68
CA GLU A 178 22.51 -36.54 -9.93
C GLU A 178 23.82 -36.08 -10.56
N ILE A 179 24.78 -35.61 -9.76
CA ILE A 179 26.13 -35.28 -10.22
C ILE A 179 26.82 -36.51 -10.81
N GLU A 180 26.82 -37.64 -10.09
CA GLU A 180 27.39 -38.90 -10.60
C GLU A 180 26.72 -39.35 -11.89
N TRP A 181 25.40 -39.18 -11.98
CA TRP A 181 24.63 -39.55 -13.15
C TRP A 181 24.98 -38.70 -14.37
N LEU A 182 25.06 -37.38 -14.21
CA LEU A 182 25.44 -36.45 -15.27
C LEU A 182 26.89 -36.68 -15.71
N ARG A 183 27.82 -36.90 -14.76
CA ARG A 183 29.21 -37.26 -15.06
C ARG A 183 29.34 -38.55 -15.87
N LYS A 184 28.49 -39.55 -15.61
CA LYS A 184 28.43 -40.79 -16.42
C LYS A 184 27.95 -40.53 -17.85
N LEU A 185 26.98 -39.63 -18.03
CA LEU A 185 26.51 -39.22 -19.36
C LEU A 185 27.58 -38.44 -20.11
N GLU A 186 28.24 -37.49 -19.44
CA GLU A 186 29.35 -36.68 -19.98
C GLU A 186 30.52 -37.56 -20.43
N THR A 187 30.95 -38.49 -19.58
CA THR A 187 32.06 -39.41 -19.90
C THR A 187 31.77 -40.26 -21.14
N LYS A 188 30.50 -40.59 -21.40
CA LYS A 188 30.11 -41.46 -22.52
C LYS A 188 29.82 -40.71 -23.82
N TYR A 189 29.18 -39.54 -23.74
CA TYR A 189 28.66 -38.82 -24.91
C TYR A 189 29.28 -37.43 -25.12
N GLY A 190 30.05 -36.91 -24.17
CA GLY A 190 30.59 -35.55 -24.22
C GLY A 190 29.47 -34.52 -24.27
N ASP A 191 29.46 -33.69 -25.32
CA ASP A 191 28.47 -32.62 -25.54
C ASP A 191 27.28 -33.02 -26.43
N ASP A 192 27.17 -34.29 -26.86
CA ASP A 192 26.09 -34.74 -27.73
C ASP A 192 24.81 -35.07 -26.95
N PHE A 193 24.00 -34.04 -26.68
CA PHE A 193 22.73 -34.18 -25.97
C PHE A 193 21.66 -34.96 -26.73
N GLU A 194 21.70 -35.02 -28.06
CA GLU A 194 20.71 -35.80 -28.83
C GLU A 194 21.02 -37.29 -28.68
N ALA A 195 22.30 -37.69 -28.70
CA ALA A 195 22.68 -39.07 -28.40
C ALA A 195 22.35 -39.47 -26.95
N MET A 196 22.58 -38.59 -25.97
CA MET A 196 22.23 -38.85 -24.55
C MET A 196 20.73 -39.08 -24.35
N LYS A 197 19.88 -38.35 -25.06
CA LYS A 197 18.42 -38.51 -24.99
C LYS A 197 17.99 -39.92 -25.37
N TRP A 198 18.64 -40.53 -26.35
CA TRP A 198 18.33 -41.88 -26.82
C TRP A 198 18.97 -43.01 -25.97
N ASP A 199 19.82 -42.68 -24.98
CA ASP A 199 20.40 -43.70 -24.10
C ASP A 199 19.38 -44.25 -23.10
N ARG A 200 18.86 -45.44 -23.36
CA ARG A 200 17.85 -46.08 -22.50
C ARG A 200 18.38 -46.55 -21.15
N LYS A 201 19.70 -46.72 -20.98
CA LYS A 201 20.33 -47.20 -19.75
C LYS A 201 20.74 -46.04 -18.86
N LEU A 202 21.45 -45.07 -19.42
CA LEU A 202 21.87 -43.89 -18.67
C LEU A 202 20.77 -42.86 -18.59
N ASN A 203 19.85 -42.71 -19.54
CA ASN A 203 18.70 -41.82 -19.42
C ASN A 203 17.39 -42.61 -19.21
N PRO A 204 17.21 -43.29 -18.05
CA PRO A 204 16.04 -44.15 -17.81
C PRO A 204 14.72 -43.36 -17.79
N PHE A 205 14.78 -42.08 -17.46
CA PHE A 205 13.63 -41.18 -17.42
C PHE A 205 13.31 -40.54 -18.77
N GLN A 206 14.07 -40.86 -19.83
CA GLN A 206 13.86 -40.33 -21.18
C GLN A 206 13.79 -38.81 -21.20
N GLU A 207 14.68 -38.16 -20.45
CA GLU A 207 14.78 -36.70 -20.39
C GLU A 207 15.04 -36.13 -21.78
N SER A 208 14.37 -35.02 -22.09
CA SER A 208 14.54 -34.32 -23.36
C SER A 208 15.89 -33.62 -23.43
N THR A 209 16.37 -33.34 -24.64
CA THR A 209 17.66 -32.65 -24.87
C THR A 209 17.75 -31.31 -24.15
N GLY A 210 16.68 -30.51 -24.17
CA GLY A 210 16.63 -29.22 -23.47
C GLY A 210 16.73 -29.37 -21.96
N LYS A 211 16.17 -30.46 -21.40
CA LYS A 211 16.24 -30.73 -19.96
C LYS A 211 17.61 -31.22 -19.54
N LEU A 212 18.24 -32.08 -20.35
CA LEU A 212 19.64 -32.48 -20.16
C LEU A 212 20.56 -31.25 -20.21
N ARG A 213 20.44 -30.39 -21.23
CA ARG A 213 21.23 -29.15 -21.33
C ARG A 213 21.08 -28.25 -20.11
N LYS A 214 19.87 -28.11 -19.58
CA LYS A 214 19.63 -27.33 -18.36
C LYS A 214 20.32 -27.95 -17.14
N ARG A 215 20.25 -29.27 -16.98
CA ARG A 215 20.88 -30.00 -15.87
C ARG A 215 22.40 -29.90 -15.90
N PHE A 216 23.00 -30.03 -17.08
CA PHE A 216 24.43 -29.81 -17.28
C PHE A 216 24.84 -28.37 -16.99
N LYS A 217 24.03 -27.38 -17.41
CA LYS A 217 24.26 -25.99 -17.03
C LYS A 217 24.25 -25.79 -15.50
N ASP A 218 23.23 -26.34 -14.84
CA ASP A 218 23.11 -26.26 -13.38
C ASP A 218 24.34 -26.95 -12.71
N LEU A 219 24.83 -28.07 -13.26
CA LEU A 219 26.02 -28.80 -12.80
C LEU A 219 27.30 -27.96 -12.92
N HIS A 220 27.57 -27.37 -14.08
CA HIS A 220 28.77 -26.52 -14.25
C HIS A 220 28.72 -25.30 -13.34
N GLU A 221 27.57 -24.65 -13.20
CA GLU A 221 27.39 -23.53 -12.26
C GLU A 221 27.59 -23.98 -10.78
N PHE A 222 27.30 -25.24 -10.47
CA PHE A 222 27.58 -25.83 -9.16
C PHE A 222 29.08 -26.10 -8.97
N GLU A 223 29.76 -26.66 -9.97
CA GLU A 223 31.20 -26.97 -9.90
C GLU A 223 32.05 -25.69 -9.86
N GLU A 224 31.73 -24.66 -10.65
CA GLU A 224 32.40 -23.36 -10.60
C GLU A 224 32.33 -22.74 -9.20
N ARG A 225 31.16 -22.76 -8.57
CA ARG A 225 30.97 -22.23 -7.21
C ARG A 225 31.72 -23.03 -6.15
N HIS A 226 31.76 -24.36 -6.27
CA HIS A 226 32.48 -25.20 -5.31
C HIS A 226 33.99 -24.99 -5.38
N ASN A 227 34.54 -24.86 -6.59
CA ASN A 227 35.97 -24.55 -6.77
C ASN A 227 36.32 -23.16 -6.22
N ASP A 228 35.49 -22.14 -6.48
CA ASP A 228 35.67 -20.78 -5.93
C ASP A 228 35.65 -20.73 -4.39
N THR A 229 34.88 -21.60 -3.74
CA THR A 229 34.86 -21.70 -2.27
C THR A 229 36.09 -22.39 -1.69
N GLU A 230 36.68 -23.35 -2.41
CA GLU A 230 37.91 -24.03 -2.00
C GLU A 230 39.14 -23.12 -2.19
N GLU A 231 39.13 -22.24 -3.18
CA GLU A 231 40.22 -21.26 -3.41
C GLU A 231 40.19 -20.05 -2.45
N ARG A 232 39.04 -19.76 -1.83
CA ARG A 232 38.88 -18.65 -0.87
C ARG A 232 39.07 -19.03 0.60
N ALA A 233 39.17 -20.33 0.90
CA ALA A 233 39.38 -20.87 2.26
C ALA A 233 40.87 -21.06 2.56
#